data_AF-A0A356LJ33-F1
#
_entry.id   AF-A0A356LJ33-F1
#
_cell.length_a   1.000
_cell.length_b   1.000
_cell.length_c   1.000
_cell.angle_alpha   90.00
_cell.angle_beta   90.00
_cell.angle_gamma   90.00
#
_symmetry.space_group_name_H-M   'P 1'
#
loop_
_entity.id
_entity.type
_entity.pdbx_description
1 polymer ?
#
loop_
_entity_poly.entity_id
_entity_poly.type
_entity_poly.pdbx_seq_one_letter_code
_entity_poly.pdbx_strand_id
1 'polypeptide(L)'
;MELGALKKQLQEHLGDGLVLIIGSGLSCAEGVPGMTALGHHLVTHIPASLSPDDTQLWENIHPLIEKEGLEAALLKYAPSPSLEAAIVQSTGEFIATAEANIISDVFNKSKTLRLTKLIPHLLRSDAGIPIVTTNYDRLAELACEEAGLGVDTMFCGHFAARLEPENSYWSFCRNVKLVGKNVRYKFAMKANIFKPHGSLDWYHREGSPVRYAGALPLPRLIITPGLNKFRSGYDSPFDKHREKGNDAIDKARRFLIIGYGFNDDHLETHLTPRIKSGVKTVILTFSLSSKARDLAIKNKNVIAAEFREDAGTPGACFIVNGAEIFYPGVDYWDLDGFVKGVLSV
;
A
#
# COMPACT_ATOMS: atom_id res chain seq x y z
N MET A 1 0.49 12.25 27.88
CA MET A 1 1.90 12.46 27.47
C MET A 1 1.98 13.81 26.78
N GLU A 2 2.97 14.64 27.10
CA GLU A 2 3.16 15.93 26.44
C GLU A 2 3.43 15.79 24.94
N LEU A 3 2.90 16.71 24.14
CA LEU A 3 3.00 16.65 22.67
C LEU A 3 4.47 16.64 22.19
N GLY A 4 5.35 17.39 22.84
CA GLY A 4 6.79 17.39 22.51
C GLY A 4 7.46 16.04 22.73
N ALA A 5 7.09 15.31 23.80
CA ALA A 5 7.61 13.98 24.06
C ALA A 5 7.11 12.95 23.03
N LEU A 6 5.83 13.06 22.62
CA LEU A 6 5.26 12.25 21.55
C LEU A 6 6.01 12.46 20.23
N LYS A 7 6.23 13.71 19.82
CA LYS A 7 6.97 14.03 18.59
C LYS A 7 8.36 13.40 18.58
N LYS A 8 9.10 13.50 19.69
CA LYS A 8 10.42 12.89 19.81
C LYS A 8 10.38 11.37 19.61
N GLN A 9 9.42 10.68 20.24
CA GLN A 9 9.25 9.24 20.06
C GLN A 9 8.94 8.87 18.61
N LEU A 10 8.08 9.65 17.94
CA LEU A 10 7.74 9.46 16.53
C LEU A 10 8.93 9.71 15.59
N GLN A 11 9.77 10.72 15.86
CA GLN A 11 10.99 10.99 15.09
C GLN A 11 12.02 9.87 15.22
N GLU A 12 12.24 9.35 16.44
CA GLU A 12 13.15 8.23 16.72
C GLU A 12 12.76 6.93 15.99
N HIS A 13 11.52 6.87 15.52
CA HIS A 13 10.98 5.74 14.77
C HIS A 13 11.46 5.70 13.30
N LEU A 14 11.91 6.80 12.72
CA LEU A 14 12.34 6.86 11.31
C LEU A 14 13.79 6.38 11.08
N GLY A 15 14.32 5.57 12.00
CA GLY A 15 15.70 5.06 11.97
C GLY A 15 15.90 3.78 11.13
N ASP A 16 17.08 3.20 11.26
CA ASP A 16 17.53 2.01 10.51
C ASP A 16 16.58 0.80 10.60
N GLY A 17 16.47 0.03 9.50
CA GLY A 17 15.60 -1.15 9.43
C GLY A 17 14.10 -0.85 9.43
N LEU A 18 13.72 0.36 8.99
CA LEU A 18 12.32 0.77 8.77
C LEU A 18 11.75 0.10 7.51
N VAL A 19 10.55 -0.47 7.65
CA VAL A 19 9.71 -0.92 6.54
C VAL A 19 8.41 -0.11 6.54
N LEU A 20 8.01 0.38 5.37
CA LEU A 20 6.73 1.06 5.19
C LEU A 20 5.69 0.03 4.75
N ILE A 21 4.53 0.02 5.41
CA ILE A 21 3.35 -0.75 5.00
C ILE A 21 2.27 0.25 4.60
N ILE A 22 1.90 0.29 3.32
CA ILE A 22 0.98 1.28 2.78
C ILE A 22 -0.30 0.60 2.31
N GLY A 23 -1.43 0.98 2.89
CA GLY A 23 -2.75 0.54 2.46
C GLY A 23 -3.52 1.62 1.71
N SER A 24 -4.75 1.27 1.33
CA SER A 24 -5.59 2.10 0.46
C SER A 24 -5.95 3.45 1.07
N GLY A 25 -5.91 3.58 2.40
CA GLY A 25 -6.16 4.84 3.09
C GLY A 25 -5.23 5.97 2.67
N LEU A 26 -3.96 5.67 2.33
CA LEU A 26 -3.04 6.69 1.82
C LEU A 26 -3.47 7.18 0.43
N SER A 27 -3.76 6.26 -0.49
CA SER A 27 -4.24 6.60 -1.83
C SER A 27 -5.60 7.30 -1.79
N CYS A 28 -6.49 6.91 -0.86
CA CYS A 28 -7.77 7.59 -0.64
C CYS A 28 -7.59 9.04 -0.23
N ALA A 29 -6.63 9.30 0.65
CA ALA A 29 -6.29 10.65 1.06
C ALA A 29 -5.77 11.48 -0.13
N GLU A 30 -5.18 10.84 -1.16
CA GLU A 30 -4.78 11.46 -2.42
C GLU A 30 -5.92 11.56 -3.45
N GLY A 31 -7.10 11.01 -3.19
CA GLY A 31 -8.27 11.10 -4.09
C GLY A 31 -8.56 9.84 -4.91
N VAL A 32 -7.85 8.73 -4.67
CA VAL A 32 -8.23 7.42 -5.23
C VAL A 32 -9.51 6.92 -4.52
N PRO A 33 -10.50 6.36 -5.22
CA PRO A 33 -11.72 5.88 -4.57
C PRO A 33 -11.43 4.71 -3.61
N GLY A 34 -12.06 4.76 -2.42
CA GLY A 34 -12.00 3.68 -1.43
C GLY A 34 -12.97 2.52 -1.73
N MET A 35 -12.96 1.51 -0.86
CA MET A 35 -13.73 0.26 -1.04
C MET A 35 -15.24 0.47 -1.17
N THR A 36 -15.82 1.41 -0.43
CA THR A 36 -17.25 1.74 -0.53
C THR A 36 -17.60 2.29 -1.92
N ALA A 37 -16.81 3.24 -2.42
CA ALA A 37 -17.00 3.81 -3.75
C ALA A 37 -16.80 2.77 -4.85
N LEU A 38 -15.82 1.87 -4.70
CA LEU A 38 -15.63 0.74 -5.60
C LEU A 38 -16.84 -0.21 -5.59
N GLY A 39 -17.38 -0.54 -4.42
CA GLY A 39 -18.60 -1.34 -4.30
C GLY A 39 -19.76 -0.76 -5.09
N HIS A 40 -20.07 0.53 -4.89
CA HIS A 40 -21.13 1.21 -5.66
C HIS A 40 -20.84 1.26 -7.16
N HIS A 41 -19.59 1.48 -7.56
CA HIS A 41 -19.18 1.47 -8.96
C HIS A 41 -19.48 0.12 -9.61
N LEU A 42 -19.08 -0.98 -8.97
CA LEU A 42 -19.30 -2.33 -9.48
C LEU A 42 -20.78 -2.66 -9.58
N VAL A 43 -21.60 -2.34 -8.55
CA VAL A 43 -23.06 -2.53 -8.57
C VAL A 43 -23.69 -1.83 -9.79
N THR A 44 -23.17 -0.67 -10.16
CA THR A 44 -23.71 0.13 -11.27
C THR A 44 -23.26 -0.36 -12.65
N HIS A 45 -22.00 -0.81 -12.81
CA HIS A 45 -21.39 -1.02 -14.13
C HIS A 45 -21.27 -2.50 -14.54
N ILE A 46 -21.27 -3.43 -13.60
CA ILE A 46 -21.18 -4.87 -13.87
C ILE A 46 -22.40 -5.42 -14.62
N PRO A 47 -23.67 -5.10 -14.28
CA PRO A 47 -24.84 -5.78 -14.86
C PRO A 47 -24.94 -5.70 -16.39
N ALA A 48 -24.35 -4.69 -17.02
CA ALA A 48 -24.42 -4.47 -18.47
C ALA A 48 -23.59 -5.47 -19.30
N SER A 49 -22.67 -6.21 -18.69
CA SER A 49 -21.68 -7.05 -19.38
C SER A 49 -21.76 -8.55 -19.05
N LEU A 50 -22.82 -8.99 -18.34
CA LEU A 50 -22.91 -10.34 -17.80
C LEU A 50 -23.68 -11.31 -18.71
N SER A 51 -23.26 -12.58 -18.63
CA SER A 51 -24.05 -13.72 -19.12
C SER A 51 -25.32 -13.91 -18.26
N PRO A 52 -26.34 -14.67 -18.72
CA PRO A 52 -27.51 -14.97 -17.90
C PRO A 52 -27.17 -15.63 -16.56
N ASP A 53 -26.23 -16.57 -16.55
CA ASP A 53 -25.78 -17.27 -15.33
C ASP A 53 -25.07 -16.31 -14.36
N ASP A 54 -24.19 -15.46 -14.89
CA ASP A 54 -23.50 -14.44 -14.07
C ASP A 54 -24.46 -13.38 -13.55
N THR A 55 -25.53 -13.06 -14.29
CA THR A 55 -26.57 -12.13 -13.86
C THR A 55 -27.27 -12.67 -12.62
N GLN A 56 -27.69 -13.94 -12.64
CA GLN A 56 -28.33 -14.58 -11.48
C GLN A 56 -27.38 -14.66 -10.28
N LEU A 57 -26.10 -14.92 -10.50
CA LEU A 57 -25.09 -14.89 -9.43
C LEU A 57 -24.91 -13.47 -8.87
N TRP A 58 -24.85 -12.46 -9.73
CA TRP A 58 -24.71 -11.06 -9.35
C TRP A 58 -25.91 -10.54 -8.55
N GLU A 59 -27.13 -10.97 -8.87
CA GLU A 59 -28.35 -10.68 -8.09
C GLU A 59 -28.27 -11.15 -6.63
N ASN A 60 -27.45 -12.17 -6.34
CA ASN A 60 -27.18 -12.59 -4.96
C ASN A 60 -26.05 -11.78 -4.30
N ILE A 61 -25.06 -11.33 -5.07
CA ILE A 61 -23.88 -10.60 -4.58
C ILE A 61 -24.20 -9.14 -4.30
N HIS A 62 -24.83 -8.44 -5.25
CA HIS A 62 -24.97 -6.99 -5.22
C HIS A 62 -25.69 -6.43 -3.97
N PRO A 63 -26.72 -7.06 -3.36
CA PRO A 63 -27.38 -6.49 -2.18
C PRO A 63 -26.51 -6.62 -0.94
N LEU A 64 -25.55 -7.57 -0.96
CA LEU A 64 -24.61 -7.79 0.13
C LEU A 64 -23.44 -6.80 0.09
N ILE A 65 -23.11 -6.24 -1.08
CA ILE A 65 -22.06 -5.23 -1.18
C ILE A 65 -22.43 -4.00 -0.35
N GLU A 66 -23.68 -3.56 -0.40
CA GLU A 66 -24.17 -2.42 0.39
C GLU A 66 -24.28 -2.76 1.89
N LYS A 67 -24.69 -4.00 2.22
CA LYS A 67 -24.97 -4.41 3.60
C LYS A 67 -23.74 -4.85 4.39
N GLU A 68 -22.88 -5.65 3.77
CA GLU A 68 -21.76 -6.37 4.40
C GLU A 68 -20.40 -5.87 3.88
N GLY A 69 -20.38 -5.11 2.77
CA GLY A 69 -19.17 -4.64 2.10
C GLY A 69 -18.72 -5.56 0.96
N LEU A 70 -17.97 -4.99 0.01
CA LEU A 70 -17.54 -5.69 -1.21
C LEU A 70 -16.79 -7.00 -0.92
N GLU A 71 -15.82 -6.96 -0.02
CA GLU A 71 -15.00 -8.13 0.31
C GLU A 71 -15.83 -9.24 0.96
N ALA A 72 -16.68 -8.91 1.94
CA ALA A 72 -17.55 -9.89 2.60
C ALA A 72 -18.55 -10.52 1.62
N ALA A 73 -19.12 -9.72 0.73
CA ALA A 73 -20.05 -10.20 -0.30
C ALA A 73 -19.38 -11.22 -1.25
N LEU A 74 -18.19 -10.88 -1.77
CA LEU A 74 -17.41 -11.76 -2.67
C LEU A 74 -16.76 -12.95 -1.95
N LEU A 75 -16.64 -12.89 -0.63
CA LEU A 75 -16.25 -14.03 0.19
C LEU A 75 -17.42 -15.02 0.41
N LYS A 76 -18.64 -14.50 0.54
CA LYS A 76 -19.84 -15.29 0.78
C LYS A 76 -20.35 -15.97 -0.50
N TYR A 77 -20.23 -15.29 -1.63
CA TYR A 77 -20.58 -15.80 -2.96
C TYR A 77 -19.39 -15.61 -3.90
N ALA A 78 -18.68 -16.71 -4.18
CA ALA A 78 -17.54 -16.68 -5.08
C ALA A 78 -18.02 -16.31 -6.50
N PRO A 79 -17.40 -15.33 -7.17
CA PRO A 79 -17.71 -15.05 -8.57
C PRO A 79 -17.25 -16.20 -9.47
N SER A 80 -17.94 -16.37 -10.60
CA SER A 80 -17.46 -17.20 -11.70
C SER A 80 -16.18 -16.59 -12.31
N PRO A 81 -15.38 -17.34 -13.10
CA PRO A 81 -14.22 -16.78 -13.77
C PRO A 81 -14.53 -15.59 -14.70
N SER A 82 -15.68 -15.60 -15.39
CA SER A 82 -16.11 -14.50 -16.26
C SER A 82 -16.52 -13.27 -15.46
N LEU A 83 -17.28 -13.46 -14.38
CA LEU A 83 -17.68 -12.37 -13.49
C LEU A 83 -16.45 -11.76 -12.78
N GLU A 84 -15.51 -12.59 -12.33
CA GLU A 84 -14.26 -12.13 -11.73
C GLU A 84 -13.45 -11.29 -12.72
N ALA A 85 -13.32 -11.74 -13.97
CA ALA A 85 -12.65 -10.97 -15.00
C ALA A 85 -13.31 -9.59 -15.23
N ALA A 86 -14.65 -9.53 -15.21
CA ALA A 86 -15.39 -8.27 -15.31
C ALA A 86 -15.15 -7.36 -14.09
N ILE A 87 -15.13 -7.92 -12.87
CA ILE A 87 -14.81 -7.17 -11.63
C ILE A 87 -13.38 -6.62 -11.69
N VAL A 88 -12.40 -7.43 -12.10
CA VAL A 88 -11.00 -7.02 -12.25
C VAL A 88 -10.87 -5.88 -13.25
N GLN A 89 -11.51 -6.01 -14.42
CA GLN A 89 -11.48 -4.98 -15.45
C GLN A 89 -12.10 -3.66 -14.96
N SER A 90 -13.34 -3.71 -14.45
CA SER A 90 -14.05 -2.51 -13.96
C SER A 90 -13.32 -1.85 -12.78
N THR A 91 -12.78 -2.64 -11.85
CA THR A 91 -11.95 -2.13 -10.74
C THR A 91 -10.70 -1.42 -11.26
N GLY A 92 -10.00 -2.04 -12.21
CA GLY A 92 -8.78 -1.50 -12.79
C GLY A 92 -9.02 -0.19 -13.54
N GLU A 93 -10.11 -0.10 -14.31
CA GLU A 93 -10.51 1.11 -15.03
C GLU A 93 -10.89 2.24 -14.07
N PHE A 94 -11.75 1.96 -13.09
CA PHE A 94 -12.23 2.95 -12.12
C PHE A 94 -11.09 3.60 -11.32
N ILE A 95 -10.13 2.79 -10.85
CA ILE A 95 -8.98 3.28 -10.08
C ILE A 95 -7.99 3.99 -11.01
N ALA A 96 -7.73 3.47 -12.21
CA ALA A 96 -6.82 4.09 -13.17
C ALA A 96 -7.30 5.49 -13.62
N THR A 97 -8.62 5.71 -13.74
CA THR A 97 -9.16 7.04 -14.04
C THR A 97 -8.83 8.05 -12.94
N ALA A 98 -9.04 7.68 -11.68
CA ALA A 98 -8.71 8.56 -10.55
C ALA A 98 -7.20 8.80 -10.43
N GLU A 99 -6.40 7.75 -10.57
CA GLU A 99 -4.94 7.82 -10.55
C GLU A 99 -4.39 8.73 -11.65
N ALA A 100 -4.89 8.63 -12.89
CA ALA A 100 -4.43 9.46 -14.00
C ALA A 100 -4.59 10.96 -13.73
N ASN A 101 -5.69 11.37 -13.10
CA ASN A 101 -5.91 12.76 -12.70
C ASN A 101 -4.86 13.21 -11.66
N ILE A 102 -4.58 12.36 -10.66
CA ILE A 102 -3.59 12.64 -9.62
C ILE A 102 -2.18 12.74 -10.22
N ILE A 103 -1.80 11.83 -11.13
CA ILE A 103 -0.52 11.88 -11.85
C ILE A 103 -0.42 13.19 -12.64
N SER A 104 -1.50 13.61 -13.32
CA SER A 104 -1.53 14.87 -14.06
C SER A 104 -1.29 16.08 -13.14
N ASP A 105 -1.94 16.12 -11.98
CA ASP A 105 -1.74 17.19 -10.99
C ASP A 105 -0.30 17.24 -10.47
N VAL A 106 0.32 16.08 -10.22
CA VAL A 106 1.71 15.99 -9.79
C VAL A 106 2.67 16.49 -10.89
N PHE A 107 2.44 16.10 -12.14
CA PHE A 107 3.26 16.53 -13.28
C PHE A 107 3.14 18.04 -13.52
N ASN A 108 1.93 18.58 -13.37
CA ASN A 108 1.66 20.01 -13.46
C ASN A 108 2.11 20.81 -12.22
N LYS A 109 2.68 20.12 -11.21
CA LYS A 109 3.12 20.72 -9.94
C LYS A 109 2.02 21.44 -9.16
N SER A 110 0.75 21.13 -9.45
CA SER A 110 -0.40 21.58 -8.66
C SER A 110 -0.58 20.75 -7.39
N LYS A 111 0.03 19.55 -7.35
CA LYS A 111 -0.03 18.63 -6.21
C LYS A 111 1.33 18.05 -5.87
N THR A 112 1.58 17.87 -4.58
CA THR A 112 2.69 17.07 -4.06
C THR A 112 2.13 16.01 -3.12
N LEU A 113 2.36 14.73 -3.45
CA LEU A 113 1.85 13.59 -2.69
C LEU A 113 2.41 13.60 -1.26
N ARG A 114 1.61 13.13 -0.30
CA ARG A 114 2.04 13.01 1.10
C ARG A 114 3.30 12.17 1.26
N LEU A 115 3.38 11.05 0.54
CA LEU A 115 4.56 10.18 0.59
C LEU A 115 5.81 10.88 0.04
N THR A 116 5.69 11.69 -1.02
CA THR A 116 6.82 12.48 -1.55
C THR A 116 7.42 13.39 -0.49
N LYS A 117 6.59 13.96 0.39
CA LYS A 117 7.04 14.82 1.50
C LYS A 117 7.71 14.03 2.62
N LEU A 118 7.34 12.76 2.85
CA LEU A 118 7.96 11.91 3.87
C LEU A 118 9.37 11.42 3.46
N ILE A 119 9.54 11.03 2.19
CA ILE A 119 10.76 10.34 1.69
C ILE A 119 12.09 11.08 2.01
N PRO A 120 12.18 12.44 1.97
CA PRO A 120 13.34 13.19 2.43
C PRO A 120 13.76 12.97 3.88
N HIS A 121 12.84 12.57 4.76
CA HIS A 121 13.10 12.38 6.17
C HIS A 121 13.46 10.94 6.55
N LEU A 122 13.42 10.01 5.60
CA LEU A 122 13.73 8.61 5.84
C LEU A 122 15.23 8.34 5.69
N LEU A 123 15.76 7.37 6.43
CA LEU A 123 17.12 6.90 6.23
C LEU A 123 17.23 6.23 4.85
N ARG A 124 18.09 6.77 3.99
CA ARG A 124 18.31 6.27 2.64
C ARG A 124 19.60 5.45 2.59
N SER A 125 19.46 4.12 2.68
CA SER A 125 20.59 3.19 2.60
C SER A 125 20.80 2.67 1.17
N ASP A 126 21.98 2.11 0.88
CA ASP A 126 22.28 1.45 -0.40
C ASP A 126 21.38 0.22 -0.67
N ALA A 127 20.76 -0.35 0.37
CA ALA A 127 19.81 -1.45 0.24
C ALA A 127 18.44 -0.99 -0.30
N GLY A 128 18.16 0.32 -0.27
CA GLY A 128 16.88 0.91 -0.64
C GLY A 128 15.84 0.90 0.49
N ILE A 129 14.81 1.74 0.35
CA ILE A 129 13.71 1.85 1.30
C ILE A 129 12.66 0.77 0.97
N PRO A 130 12.43 -0.22 1.84
CA PRO A 130 11.41 -1.23 1.60
C PRO A 130 10.00 -0.67 1.85
N ILE A 131 9.15 -0.75 0.83
CA ILE A 131 7.74 -0.36 0.87
C ILE A 131 6.91 -1.55 0.41
N VAL A 132 6.04 -2.05 1.30
CA VAL A 132 5.05 -3.07 0.95
C VAL A 132 3.69 -2.39 0.83
N THR A 133 3.00 -2.57 -0.29
CA THR A 133 1.67 -1.97 -0.48
C THR A 133 0.69 -2.94 -1.12
N THR A 134 -0.53 -2.94 -0.60
CA THR A 134 -1.65 -3.71 -1.16
C THR A 134 -2.43 -2.93 -2.23
N ASN A 135 -1.97 -1.73 -2.59
CA ASN A 135 -2.65 -0.82 -3.50
C ASN A 135 -2.29 -1.15 -4.95
N TYR A 136 -3.27 -1.06 -5.85
CA TYR A 136 -3.03 -1.28 -7.29
C TYR A 136 -2.43 -0.05 -7.97
N ASP A 137 -2.79 1.14 -7.50
CA ASP A 137 -2.27 2.41 -8.01
C ASP A 137 -0.76 2.51 -7.82
N ARG A 138 -0.14 3.40 -8.59
CA ARG A 138 1.30 3.60 -8.71
C ARG A 138 1.74 4.88 -8.01
N LEU A 139 0.93 5.39 -7.06
CA LEU A 139 1.23 6.63 -6.37
C LEU A 139 2.44 6.48 -5.43
N ALA A 140 2.72 5.28 -4.93
CA ALA A 140 3.92 5.03 -4.13
C ALA A 140 5.21 5.13 -4.97
N GLU A 141 5.17 4.56 -6.17
CA GLU A 141 6.22 4.63 -7.19
C GLU A 141 6.46 6.10 -7.59
N LEU A 142 5.40 6.78 -8.05
CA LEU A 142 5.46 8.19 -8.43
C LEU A 142 6.01 9.06 -7.29
N ALA A 143 5.55 8.84 -6.06
CA ALA A 143 6.00 9.63 -4.92
C ALA A 143 7.49 9.49 -4.63
N CYS A 144 8.05 8.28 -4.81
CA CYS A 144 9.46 8.01 -4.63
C CYS A 144 10.31 8.66 -5.73
N GLU A 145 9.86 8.58 -6.99
CA GLU A 145 10.55 9.21 -8.13
C GLU A 145 10.54 10.75 -8.03
N GLU A 146 9.40 11.35 -7.66
CA GLU A 146 9.29 12.80 -7.41
C GLU A 146 10.18 13.25 -6.24
N ALA A 147 10.51 12.36 -5.30
CA ALA A 147 11.45 12.62 -4.21
C ALA A 147 12.93 12.34 -4.58
N GLY A 148 13.20 12.03 -5.85
CA GLY A 148 14.54 11.80 -6.39
C GLY A 148 15.12 10.41 -6.13
N LEU A 149 14.28 9.42 -5.82
CA LEU A 149 14.70 8.03 -5.69
C LEU A 149 14.45 7.25 -6.97
N GLY A 150 15.30 6.25 -7.24
CA GLY A 150 14.93 5.17 -8.14
C GLY A 150 13.83 4.29 -7.55
N VAL A 151 13.09 3.58 -8.40
CA VAL A 151 12.03 2.65 -7.96
C VAL A 151 12.29 1.25 -8.51
N ASP A 152 12.57 0.32 -7.60
CA ASP A 152 12.78 -1.09 -7.89
C ASP A 152 11.48 -1.85 -7.61
N THR A 153 10.76 -2.20 -8.68
CA THR A 153 9.58 -3.07 -8.63
C THR A 153 9.91 -4.48 -9.11
N MET A 154 11.19 -4.88 -9.18
CA MET A 154 11.65 -6.15 -9.76
C MET A 154 11.41 -6.35 -11.26
N PHE A 155 10.79 -5.38 -11.95
CA PHE A 155 10.65 -5.38 -13.39
C PHE A 155 11.84 -4.67 -14.04
N CYS A 156 12.35 -5.21 -15.15
CA CYS A 156 13.49 -4.68 -15.89
C CYS A 156 13.12 -4.45 -17.37
N GLY A 157 13.41 -3.26 -17.88
CA GLY A 157 13.09 -2.83 -19.25
C GLY A 157 12.40 -1.46 -19.31
N HIS A 158 12.34 -0.86 -20.50
CA HIS A 158 11.80 0.49 -20.69
C HIS A 158 10.35 0.53 -21.16
N PHE A 159 9.96 -0.37 -22.08
CA PHE A 159 8.62 -0.36 -22.68
C PHE A 159 7.73 -1.43 -22.07
N ALA A 160 8.01 -2.71 -22.35
CA ALA A 160 7.38 -3.85 -21.69
C ALA A 160 8.42 -4.51 -20.80
N ALA A 161 8.57 -4.02 -19.59
CA ALA A 161 9.56 -4.52 -18.64
C ALA A 161 9.18 -5.93 -18.19
N ARG A 162 10.12 -6.87 -18.18
CA ARG A 162 9.88 -8.25 -17.73
C ARG A 162 10.15 -8.37 -16.24
N LEU A 163 9.47 -9.29 -15.57
CA LEU A 163 9.78 -9.60 -14.18
C LEU A 163 11.15 -10.29 -14.10
N GLU A 164 12.19 -9.53 -13.74
CA GLU A 164 13.57 -9.99 -13.62
C GLU A 164 14.21 -9.39 -12.37
N PRO A 165 13.91 -9.93 -11.17
CA PRO A 165 14.29 -9.31 -9.90
C PRO A 165 15.78 -9.03 -9.76
N GLU A 166 16.64 -9.96 -10.21
CA GLU A 166 18.09 -9.80 -10.15
C GLU A 166 18.57 -8.69 -11.09
N ASN A 167 18.10 -8.67 -12.34
CA ASN A 167 18.49 -7.65 -13.31
C ASN A 167 17.98 -6.26 -12.88
N SER A 168 16.76 -6.18 -12.36
CA SER A 168 16.20 -4.94 -11.81
C SER A 168 17.05 -4.43 -10.65
N TYR A 169 17.43 -5.30 -9.70
CA TYR A 169 18.32 -4.94 -8.60
C TYR A 169 19.67 -4.39 -9.09
N TRP A 170 20.34 -5.11 -10.00
CA TRP A 170 21.65 -4.73 -10.52
C TRP A 170 21.63 -3.49 -11.40
N SER A 171 20.48 -3.15 -12.02
CA SER A 171 20.32 -1.91 -12.80
C SER A 171 20.56 -0.63 -11.98
N PHE A 172 20.46 -0.72 -10.64
CA PHE A 172 20.75 0.39 -9.73
C PHE A 172 22.21 0.46 -9.30
N CYS A 173 23.06 -0.52 -9.63
CA CYS A 173 24.49 -0.45 -9.34
C CYS A 173 25.12 0.74 -10.10
N ARG A 174 25.92 1.54 -9.42
CA ARG A 174 26.60 2.72 -9.97
C ARG A 174 28.11 2.62 -9.89
N ASN A 175 28.64 1.84 -8.97
CA ASN A 175 30.08 1.67 -8.81
C ASN A 175 30.39 0.33 -8.13
N VAL A 176 31.55 -0.24 -8.47
CA VAL A 176 32.10 -1.45 -7.87
C VAL A 176 33.52 -1.13 -7.42
N LYS A 177 33.82 -1.33 -6.14
CA LYS A 177 35.14 -1.07 -5.57
C LYS A 177 35.65 -2.29 -4.80
N LEU A 178 36.91 -2.65 -5.03
CA LEU A 178 37.61 -3.62 -4.20
C LEU A 178 38.13 -2.93 -2.93
N VAL A 179 37.69 -3.39 -1.76
CA VAL A 179 38.16 -2.91 -0.46
C VAL A 179 38.80 -4.08 0.28
N GLY A 180 40.13 -4.15 0.22
CA GLY A 180 40.88 -5.32 0.67
C GLY A 180 40.57 -6.53 -0.23
N LYS A 181 40.02 -7.61 0.36
CA LYS A 181 39.57 -8.81 -0.37
C LYS A 181 38.08 -8.81 -0.70
N ASN A 182 37.34 -7.79 -0.29
CA ASN A 182 35.88 -7.73 -0.42
C ASN A 182 35.45 -6.78 -1.53
N VAL A 183 34.50 -7.21 -2.36
CA VAL A 183 33.86 -6.35 -3.36
C VAL A 183 32.74 -5.57 -2.69
N ARG A 184 32.79 -4.24 -2.81
CA ARG A 184 31.73 -3.33 -2.35
C ARG A 184 31.03 -2.72 -3.55
N TYR A 185 29.71 -2.82 -3.55
CA TYR A 185 28.84 -2.24 -4.55
C TYR A 185 28.25 -0.94 -4.00
N LYS A 186 28.21 0.10 -4.82
CA LYS A 186 27.48 1.34 -4.53
C LYS A 186 26.26 1.39 -5.44
N PHE A 187 25.08 1.49 -4.85
CA PHE A 187 23.82 1.58 -5.58
C PHE A 187 23.33 3.03 -5.65
N ALA A 188 22.51 3.32 -6.64
CA ALA A 188 21.68 4.52 -6.63
C ALA A 188 20.66 4.41 -5.49
N MET A 189 20.33 5.55 -4.88
CA MET A 189 19.31 5.63 -3.85
C MET A 189 17.97 5.22 -4.46
N LYS A 190 17.28 4.28 -3.82
CA LYS A 190 16.05 3.69 -4.37
C LYS A 190 15.04 3.33 -3.29
N ALA A 191 13.79 3.17 -3.71
CA ALA A 191 12.76 2.44 -2.96
C ALA A 191 12.57 1.06 -3.60
N ASN A 192 12.40 0.03 -2.77
CA ASN A 192 12.02 -1.31 -3.21
C ASN A 192 10.52 -1.46 -2.93
N ILE A 193 9.70 -1.53 -3.98
CA ILE A 193 8.24 -1.51 -3.87
C ILE A 193 7.68 -2.90 -4.15
N PHE A 194 7.03 -3.47 -3.15
CA PHE A 194 6.46 -4.81 -3.18
C PHE A 194 4.92 -4.74 -3.19
N LYS A 195 4.31 -5.24 -4.27
CA LYS A 195 2.85 -5.16 -4.51
C LYS A 195 2.24 -6.56 -4.58
N PRO A 196 1.99 -7.23 -3.44
CA PRO A 196 1.44 -8.59 -3.43
C PRO A 196 0.08 -8.71 -4.13
N HIS A 197 -0.66 -7.61 -4.32
CA HIS A 197 -1.97 -7.61 -4.97
C HIS A 197 -1.97 -7.07 -6.41
N GLY A 198 -0.79 -6.88 -6.99
CA GLY A 198 -0.72 -6.40 -8.36
C GLY A 198 -0.57 -4.89 -8.52
N SER A 199 -0.60 -4.46 -9.77
CA SER A 199 -0.45 -3.07 -10.16
C SER A 199 -1.25 -2.79 -11.42
N LEU A 200 -1.71 -1.54 -11.59
CA LEU A 200 -2.48 -1.12 -12.77
C LEU A 200 -1.69 -1.16 -14.08
N ASP A 201 -0.36 -1.23 -14.01
CA ASP A 201 0.55 -1.32 -15.15
C ASP A 201 1.08 -2.73 -15.42
N TRP A 202 0.54 -3.76 -14.77
CA TRP A 202 0.94 -5.15 -15.02
C TRP A 202 -0.03 -5.85 -15.97
N TYR A 203 0.52 -6.55 -16.95
CA TYR A 203 -0.23 -7.28 -17.98
C TYR A 203 0.44 -8.62 -18.29
N HIS A 204 -0.29 -9.54 -18.92
CA HIS A 204 0.33 -10.69 -19.57
C HIS A 204 0.73 -10.36 -21.01
N ARG A 205 1.92 -10.82 -21.40
CA ARG A 205 2.38 -10.90 -22.78
C ARG A 205 2.91 -12.31 -23.01
N GLU A 206 2.29 -13.05 -23.92
CA GLU A 206 2.67 -14.45 -24.22
C GLU A 206 2.74 -15.32 -22.94
N GLY A 207 1.75 -15.16 -22.05
CA GLY A 207 1.68 -15.87 -20.76
C GLY A 207 2.65 -15.36 -19.69
N SER A 208 3.57 -14.45 -20.00
CA SER A 208 4.54 -13.90 -19.04
C SER A 208 4.10 -12.53 -18.49
N PRO A 209 4.30 -12.24 -17.21
CA PRO A 209 3.98 -10.92 -16.66
C PRO A 209 4.97 -9.87 -17.16
N VAL A 210 4.42 -8.73 -17.58
CA VAL A 210 5.18 -7.54 -17.98
C VAL A 210 4.60 -6.28 -17.33
N ARG A 211 5.46 -5.31 -17.05
CA ARG A 211 5.05 -3.96 -16.64
C ARG A 211 5.09 -3.02 -17.84
N TYR A 212 3.96 -2.39 -18.15
CA TYR A 212 3.80 -1.37 -19.19
C TYR A 212 3.00 -0.19 -18.62
N ALA A 213 3.62 0.99 -18.54
CA ALA A 213 3.02 2.14 -17.85
C ALA A 213 1.76 2.71 -18.53
N GLY A 214 1.58 2.45 -19.83
CA GLY A 214 0.41 2.91 -20.57
C GLY A 214 -0.86 2.08 -20.31
N ALA A 215 -1.96 2.51 -20.91
CA ALA A 215 -3.22 1.77 -20.89
C ALA A 215 -3.32 0.88 -22.13
N LEU A 216 -3.60 -0.41 -21.90
CA LEU A 216 -3.93 -1.38 -22.94
C LEU A 216 -5.36 -1.90 -22.69
N PRO A 217 -6.11 -2.25 -23.74
CA PRO A 217 -7.41 -2.92 -23.63
C PRO A 217 -7.20 -4.41 -23.30
N LEU A 218 -6.38 -4.70 -22.28
CA LEU A 218 -6.02 -6.02 -21.82
C LEU A 218 -6.24 -6.10 -20.30
N PRO A 219 -6.58 -7.29 -19.78
CA PRO A 219 -6.73 -7.48 -18.34
C PRO A 219 -5.47 -7.07 -17.57
N ARG A 220 -5.67 -6.31 -16.50
CA ARG A 220 -4.61 -5.94 -15.54
C ARG A 220 -4.36 -7.09 -14.59
N LEU A 221 -3.11 -7.27 -14.19
CA LEU A 221 -2.75 -8.23 -13.16
C LEU A 221 -2.90 -7.58 -11.79
N ILE A 222 -4.14 -7.59 -11.28
CA ILE A 222 -4.52 -7.16 -9.94
C ILE A 222 -5.36 -8.24 -9.25
N ILE A 223 -5.26 -8.33 -7.93
CA ILE A 223 -6.04 -9.27 -7.14
C ILE A 223 -7.13 -8.51 -6.40
N THR A 224 -8.37 -8.68 -6.85
CA THR A 224 -9.54 -8.06 -6.21
C THR A 224 -9.97 -8.82 -4.93
N PRO A 225 -10.71 -8.19 -4.01
CA PRO A 225 -11.20 -8.87 -2.81
C PRO A 225 -12.14 -10.03 -3.15
N GLY A 226 -12.18 -11.07 -2.29
CA GLY A 226 -13.07 -12.23 -2.46
C GLY A 226 -12.32 -13.58 -2.41
N LEU A 227 -13.05 -14.69 -2.55
CA LEU A 227 -12.48 -16.04 -2.39
C LEU A 227 -11.40 -16.40 -3.42
N ASN A 228 -11.48 -15.88 -4.64
CA ASN A 228 -10.55 -16.25 -5.70
C ASN A 228 -9.17 -15.59 -5.54
N LYS A 229 -9.06 -14.56 -4.68
CA LYS A 229 -7.79 -13.96 -4.20
C LYS A 229 -6.78 -15.01 -3.74
N PHE A 230 -7.25 -16.06 -3.07
CA PHE A 230 -6.39 -17.14 -2.56
C PHE A 230 -5.78 -18.00 -3.66
N ARG A 231 -6.40 -18.09 -4.86
CA ARG A 231 -5.88 -18.88 -5.97
C ARG A 231 -4.83 -18.09 -6.77
N SER A 232 -5.17 -16.86 -7.18
CA SER A 232 -4.31 -16.04 -8.03
C SER A 232 -3.04 -15.53 -7.32
N GLY A 233 -3.04 -15.44 -5.99
CA GLY A 233 -1.87 -14.98 -5.24
C GLY A 233 -0.65 -15.91 -5.32
N TYR A 234 -0.79 -17.14 -5.81
CA TYR A 234 0.33 -18.07 -6.00
C TYR A 234 0.96 -17.98 -7.39
N ASP A 235 0.35 -17.23 -8.31
CA ASP A 235 0.86 -17.05 -9.65
C ASP A 235 1.85 -15.89 -9.73
N SER A 236 2.79 -15.99 -10.67
CA SER A 236 3.68 -14.88 -11.02
C SER A 236 2.86 -13.77 -11.69
N PRO A 237 3.02 -12.49 -11.29
CA PRO A 237 4.13 -11.93 -10.51
C PRO A 237 3.87 -11.79 -8.99
N PHE A 238 2.68 -12.14 -8.51
CA PHE A 238 2.22 -11.86 -7.15
C PHE A 238 3.05 -12.61 -6.10
N ASP A 239 3.40 -13.86 -6.38
CA ASP A 239 4.20 -14.73 -5.52
C ASP A 239 5.55 -14.09 -5.15
N LYS A 240 6.27 -13.52 -6.14
CA LYS A 240 7.58 -12.88 -5.95
C LYS A 240 7.48 -11.59 -5.16
N HIS A 241 6.48 -10.76 -5.44
CA HIS A 241 6.26 -9.54 -4.66
C HIS A 241 5.89 -9.86 -3.22
N ARG A 242 5.07 -10.89 -2.99
CA ARG A 242 4.74 -11.36 -1.65
C ARG A 242 5.96 -11.94 -0.94
N GLU A 243 6.74 -12.80 -1.59
CA GLU A 243 7.97 -13.39 -1.05
C GLU A 243 8.92 -12.28 -0.57
N LYS A 244 9.25 -11.31 -1.43
CA LYS A 244 10.16 -10.21 -1.08
C LYS A 244 9.58 -9.24 -0.06
N GLY A 245 8.27 -8.98 -0.12
CA GLY A 245 7.58 -8.17 0.89
C GLY A 245 7.61 -8.81 2.28
N ASN A 246 7.33 -10.11 2.36
CA ASN A 246 7.39 -10.88 3.61
C ASN A 246 8.82 -10.94 4.15
N ASP A 247 9.81 -11.15 3.28
CA ASP A 247 11.23 -11.11 3.63
C ASP A 247 11.64 -9.76 4.27
N ALA A 248 11.14 -8.65 3.71
CA ALA A 248 11.37 -7.32 4.27
C ALA A 248 10.72 -7.16 5.64
N ILE A 249 9.47 -7.64 5.81
CA ILE A 249 8.73 -7.63 7.07
C ILE A 249 9.46 -8.44 8.16
N ASP A 250 9.91 -9.64 7.83
CA ASP A 250 10.59 -10.52 8.79
C ASP A 250 11.91 -9.91 9.28
N LYS A 251 12.64 -9.23 8.39
CA LYS A 251 13.91 -8.54 8.71
C LYS A 251 13.72 -7.17 9.36
N ALA A 252 12.50 -6.63 9.40
CA ALA A 252 12.22 -5.29 9.89
C ALA A 252 12.59 -5.12 11.37
N ARG A 253 13.10 -3.94 11.70
CA ARG A 253 13.31 -3.47 13.07
C ARG A 253 12.25 -2.45 13.49
N ARG A 254 11.60 -1.81 12.52
CA ARG A 254 10.58 -0.78 12.72
C ARG A 254 9.56 -0.85 11.58
N PHE A 255 8.28 -0.62 11.89
CA PHE A 255 7.21 -0.49 10.90
C PHE A 255 6.58 0.90 10.93
N LEU A 256 6.46 1.57 9.79
CA LEU A 256 5.57 2.71 9.62
C LEU A 256 4.40 2.27 8.73
N ILE A 257 3.23 2.14 9.33
CA ILE A 257 2.03 1.61 8.70
C ILE A 257 1.08 2.78 8.43
N ILE A 258 0.69 2.98 7.17
CA ILE A 258 -0.05 4.17 6.74
C ILE A 258 -1.30 3.73 5.97
N GLY A 259 -2.48 4.05 6.50
CA GLY A 259 -3.77 3.79 5.86
C GLY A 259 -4.04 2.30 5.57
N TYR A 260 -3.41 1.38 6.29
CA TYR A 260 -3.59 -0.06 6.14
C TYR A 260 -4.56 -0.61 7.19
N GLY A 261 -5.58 -1.34 6.71
CA GLY A 261 -6.72 -1.78 7.51
C GLY A 261 -6.51 -3.08 8.28
N PHE A 262 -5.39 -3.80 8.10
CA PHE A 262 -5.21 -5.16 8.66
C PHE A 262 -6.37 -6.09 8.29
N ASN A 263 -6.67 -6.17 7.00
CA ASN A 263 -7.64 -7.14 6.44
C ASN A 263 -6.97 -8.10 5.45
N ASP A 264 -5.64 -8.12 5.40
CA ASP A 264 -4.92 -8.99 4.47
C ASP A 264 -4.30 -10.17 5.19
N ASP A 265 -4.97 -11.31 5.14
CA ASP A 265 -4.53 -12.50 5.86
C ASP A 265 -3.12 -12.95 5.47
N HIS A 266 -2.74 -12.83 4.19
CA HIS A 266 -1.40 -13.20 3.72
C HIS A 266 -0.31 -12.31 4.31
N LEU A 267 -0.47 -10.98 4.26
CA LEU A 267 0.47 -10.05 4.86
C LEU A 267 0.49 -10.16 6.39
N GLU A 268 -0.68 -10.36 7.01
CA GLU A 268 -0.83 -10.51 8.45
C GLU A 268 -0.12 -11.73 9.01
N THR A 269 0.05 -12.82 8.23
CA THR A 269 0.81 -13.99 8.67
C THR A 269 2.26 -13.68 9.04
N HIS A 270 2.86 -12.63 8.47
CA HIS A 270 4.21 -12.17 8.81
C HIS A 270 4.15 -10.90 9.66
N LEU A 271 3.33 -9.91 9.28
CA LEU A 271 3.31 -8.60 9.92
C LEU A 271 2.87 -8.68 11.39
N THR A 272 1.75 -9.36 11.66
CA THR A 272 1.15 -9.41 13.00
C THR A 272 2.06 -10.11 14.02
N PRO A 273 2.67 -11.29 13.72
CA PRO A 273 3.64 -11.90 14.63
C PRO A 273 4.85 -11.02 14.92
N ARG A 274 5.39 -10.31 13.92
CA ARG A 274 6.52 -9.40 14.13
C ARG A 274 6.16 -8.25 15.07
N ILE A 275 5.00 -7.62 14.89
CA ILE A 275 4.48 -6.59 15.80
C ILE A 275 4.35 -7.14 17.23
N LYS A 276 3.72 -8.32 17.38
CA LYS A 276 3.53 -8.98 18.69
C LYS A 276 4.86 -9.40 19.34
N SER A 277 5.90 -9.67 18.56
CA SER A 277 7.25 -9.98 19.06
C SER A 277 8.03 -8.74 19.55
N GLY A 278 7.45 -7.54 19.47
CA GLY A 278 8.04 -6.31 20.01
C GLY A 278 8.69 -5.39 18.98
N VAL A 279 8.53 -5.64 17.68
CA VAL A 279 9.03 -4.72 16.64
C VAL A 279 8.35 -3.36 16.79
N LYS A 280 9.13 -2.28 16.93
CA LYS A 280 8.58 -0.92 17.09
C LYS A 280 7.65 -0.63 15.91
N THR A 281 6.47 -0.07 16.17
CA THR A 281 5.46 0.14 15.13
C THR A 281 4.76 1.47 15.34
N VAL A 282 4.61 2.24 14.27
CA VAL A 282 3.76 3.43 14.22
C VAL A 282 2.67 3.18 13.18
N ILE A 283 1.42 3.40 13.54
CA ILE A 283 0.25 3.27 12.66
C ILE A 283 -0.41 4.64 12.52
N LEU A 284 -0.54 5.14 11.29
CA LEU A 284 -1.24 6.37 10.96
C LEU A 284 -2.42 6.04 10.02
N THR A 285 -3.64 6.37 10.41
CA THR A 285 -4.83 6.09 9.59
C THR A 285 -5.96 7.07 9.90
N PHE A 286 -6.93 7.24 9.00
CA PHE A 286 -8.13 8.03 9.31
C PHE A 286 -8.93 7.37 10.44
N SER A 287 -9.14 6.05 10.36
CA SER A 287 -9.85 5.26 11.37
C SER A 287 -9.12 3.93 11.59
N LEU A 288 -8.94 3.54 12.85
CA LEU A 288 -8.36 2.25 13.18
C LEU A 288 -9.40 1.14 13.00
N SER A 289 -9.02 0.07 12.29
CA SER A 289 -9.79 -1.17 12.33
C SER A 289 -9.76 -1.77 13.75
N SER A 290 -10.73 -2.64 14.05
CA SER A 290 -10.78 -3.36 15.33
C SER A 290 -9.46 -4.11 15.60
N LYS A 291 -8.92 -4.80 14.59
CA LYS A 291 -7.62 -5.48 14.64
C LYS A 291 -6.46 -4.51 14.93
N ALA A 292 -6.40 -3.37 14.25
CA ALA A 292 -5.34 -2.38 14.44
C ALA A 292 -5.39 -1.75 15.84
N ARG A 293 -6.59 -1.40 16.32
CA ARG A 293 -6.80 -0.90 17.69
C ARG A 293 -6.38 -1.93 18.73
N ASP A 294 -6.80 -3.19 18.56
CA ASP A 294 -6.42 -4.29 19.44
C ASP A 294 -4.90 -4.48 19.53
N LEU A 295 -4.20 -4.39 18.39
CA LEU A 295 -2.74 -4.44 18.36
C LEU A 295 -2.12 -3.28 19.14
N ALA A 296 -2.62 -2.06 18.95
CA ALA A 296 -2.11 -0.88 19.63
C ALA A 296 -2.34 -0.91 21.16
N ILE A 297 -3.50 -1.42 21.59
CA ILE A 297 -3.83 -1.53 23.02
C ILE A 297 -2.99 -2.59 23.70
N LYS A 298 -2.85 -3.78 23.07
CA LYS A 298 -2.22 -4.95 23.69
C LYS A 298 -0.69 -4.93 23.65
N ASN A 299 -0.06 -4.10 22.79
CA ASN A 299 1.39 -4.13 22.57
C ASN A 299 2.02 -2.75 22.77
N LYS A 300 2.83 -2.60 23.83
CA LYS A 300 3.45 -1.30 24.21
C LYS A 300 4.45 -0.75 23.18
N ASN A 301 4.95 -1.58 22.28
CA ASN A 301 5.83 -1.18 21.17
C ASN A 301 5.07 -0.54 19.99
N VAL A 302 3.74 -0.42 20.07
CA VAL A 302 2.89 0.17 19.04
C VAL A 302 2.42 1.54 19.49
N ILE A 303 2.58 2.52 18.60
CA ILE A 303 1.93 3.83 18.67
C ILE A 303 0.95 3.87 17.50
N ALA A 304 -0.31 4.20 17.76
CA ALA A 304 -1.31 4.35 16.70
C ALA A 304 -1.97 5.72 16.78
N ALA A 305 -2.32 6.29 15.64
CA ALA A 305 -3.02 7.56 15.52
C ALA A 305 -4.21 7.43 14.57
N GLU A 306 -5.36 7.94 15.00
CA GLU A 306 -6.58 8.07 14.18
C GLU A 306 -7.18 9.46 14.29
N PHE A 307 -8.00 9.82 13.30
CA PHE A 307 -8.86 10.99 13.39
C PHE A 307 -9.88 10.78 14.52
N ARG A 308 -10.09 11.82 15.32
CA ARG A 308 -11.20 11.89 16.27
C ARG A 308 -11.71 13.32 16.33
N GLU A 309 -13.02 13.47 16.42
CA GLU A 309 -13.66 14.73 16.76
C GLU A 309 -14.29 14.59 18.15
N ASP A 310 -13.95 15.50 19.07
CA ASP A 310 -14.49 15.52 20.42
C ASP A 310 -15.10 16.91 20.70
N ALA A 311 -16.37 16.93 21.10
CA ALA A 311 -17.16 18.14 21.31
C ALA A 311 -17.02 19.19 20.17
N GLY A 312 -17.00 18.75 18.90
CA GLY A 312 -16.86 19.61 17.72
C GLY A 312 -15.44 20.11 17.44
N THR A 313 -14.44 19.65 18.20
CA THR A 313 -13.03 19.96 17.95
C THR A 313 -12.36 18.77 17.25
N PRO A 314 -11.92 18.91 15.99
CA PRO A 314 -11.18 17.86 15.31
C PRO A 314 -9.76 17.73 15.90
N GLY A 315 -9.24 16.51 15.89
CA GLY A 315 -7.89 16.23 16.38
C GLY A 315 -7.44 14.81 16.08
N ALA A 316 -6.40 14.39 16.81
CA ALA A 316 -5.83 13.07 16.70
C ALA A 316 -6.03 12.33 18.02
N CYS A 317 -6.63 11.14 17.96
CA CYS A 317 -6.55 10.20 19.06
C CYS A 317 -5.34 9.28 18.87
N PHE A 318 -4.43 9.33 19.83
CA PHE A 318 -3.28 8.44 19.88
C PHE A 318 -3.50 7.31 20.87
N ILE A 319 -3.07 6.10 20.53
CA ILE A 319 -2.89 4.99 21.47
C ILE A 319 -1.39 4.86 21.72
N VAL A 320 -0.97 5.08 22.96
CA VAL A 320 0.43 4.97 23.38
C VAL A 320 0.50 4.19 24.69
N ASN A 321 1.33 3.15 24.74
CA ASN A 321 1.42 2.25 25.88
C ASN A 321 0.06 1.66 26.31
N GLY A 322 -0.84 1.46 25.33
CA GLY A 322 -2.19 0.95 25.54
C GLY A 322 -3.22 1.95 26.06
N ALA A 323 -2.84 3.22 26.26
CA ALA A 323 -3.74 4.28 26.69
C ALA A 323 -4.11 5.22 25.54
N GLU A 324 -5.38 5.59 25.45
CA GLU A 324 -5.87 6.61 24.51
C GLU A 324 -5.59 8.02 25.04
N ILE A 325 -5.09 8.88 24.16
CA ILE A 325 -4.79 10.29 24.44
C ILE A 325 -5.28 11.11 23.25
N PHE A 326 -6.21 12.02 23.50
CA PHE A 326 -6.71 12.94 22.49
C PHE A 326 -5.88 14.23 22.45
N TYR A 327 -5.48 14.65 21.25
CA TYR A 327 -4.78 15.90 21.00
C TYR A 327 -5.65 16.79 20.09
N PRO A 328 -6.33 17.82 20.63
CA PRO A 328 -7.18 18.70 19.84
C PRO A 328 -6.35 19.54 18.87
N GLY A 329 -6.87 19.75 17.65
CA GLY A 329 -6.21 20.53 16.60
C GLY A 329 -4.95 19.88 15.99
N VAL A 330 -4.63 18.65 16.38
CA VAL A 330 -3.49 17.89 15.85
C VAL A 330 -4.00 16.92 14.78
N ASP A 331 -3.29 16.83 13.66
CA ASP A 331 -3.67 16.04 12.48
C ASP A 331 -2.63 14.95 12.14
N TYR A 332 -1.81 14.54 13.11
CA TYR A 332 -0.68 13.62 12.88
C TYR A 332 -1.09 12.18 12.50
N TRP A 333 -2.39 11.89 12.50
CA TRP A 333 -2.96 10.68 11.91
C TRP A 333 -2.93 10.72 10.36
N ASP A 334 -2.93 11.93 9.76
CA ASP A 334 -2.70 12.16 8.34
C ASP A 334 -1.19 12.31 8.11
N LEU A 335 -0.68 11.71 7.02
CA LEU A 335 0.75 11.72 6.74
C LEU A 335 1.29 13.14 6.46
N ASP A 336 0.51 14.04 5.85
CA ASP A 336 0.91 15.44 5.65
C ASP A 336 1.06 16.16 6.99
N GLY A 337 0.05 15.99 7.86
CA GLY A 337 0.06 16.52 9.22
C GLY A 337 1.23 15.99 10.04
N PHE A 338 1.52 14.69 9.93
CA PHE A 338 2.69 14.06 10.53
C PHE A 338 4.00 14.70 10.04
N VAL A 339 4.21 14.82 8.73
CA VAL A 339 5.46 15.41 8.17
C VAL A 339 5.63 16.86 8.63
N LYS A 340 4.59 17.69 8.52
CA LYS A 340 4.63 19.10 8.90
C LYS A 340 4.79 19.30 10.41
N GLY A 341 4.07 18.54 11.21
CA GLY A 341 4.01 18.73 12.65
C GLY A 341 5.08 18.00 13.44
N VAL A 342 5.60 16.89 12.91
CA VAL A 342 6.57 16.02 13.60
C VAL A 342 7.97 16.14 12.99
N LEU A 343 8.12 16.31 11.68
CA LEU A 343 9.43 16.19 11.00
C LEU A 343 10.00 17.53 10.50
N SER A 344 9.15 18.53 10.29
CA SER A 344 9.59 19.87 9.92
C SER A 344 10.03 20.61 11.19
N VAL A 345 11.34 20.75 11.37
CA VAL A 345 11.97 21.61 12.40
C VAL A 345 12.72 22.73 11.71
#